data_AF-A0A075LRM1-F1
#
_entry.id   AF-A0A075LRM1-F1
#
_cell.length_a   1.000
_cell.length_b   1.000
_cell.length_c   1.000
_cell.angle_alpha   90.00
_cell.angle_beta   90.00
_cell.angle_gamma   90.00
#
_symmetry.space_group_name_H-M   'P 1'
#
loop_
_entity.id
_entity.type
_entity.pdbx_description
1 polymer ?
#
loop_
_entity_poly.entity_id
_entity_poly.type
_entity_poly.pdbx_seq_one_letter_code
_entity_poly.pdbx_strand_id
1 'polypeptide(L)'
;MRGTWDLVLIVYIYVFSVIWLGQYLRKGYSADTTRRIVHILAGDIIVVLPLFASLKWVLTIPLGLAVIVLVAFMLGLPIKHAMVPEGDDPLHAYGPVYYIISIGILVGIFGTKSFIPIVATFVMAWGDGFAALMGRKFGKRRIINGKTLEGSLAFLLFSLLGVTLSYTLWAYFTSSSINDVLSVALLSSISGTIFELLSVGKFGAFDNFTVPLGVALVLRFTF
;
A
#
# COMPACT_ATOMS: atom_id res chain seq x y z
N MET A 1 -24.60 13.88 0.23
CA MET A 1 -23.59 13.28 1.13
C MET A 1 -23.01 14.38 2.01
N ARG A 2 -23.58 14.59 3.20
CA ARG A 2 -23.08 15.55 4.20
C ARG A 2 -23.11 14.83 5.55
N GLY A 3 -22.06 14.04 5.81
CA GLY A 3 -21.95 13.27 7.06
C GLY A 3 -20.98 12.11 6.87
N THR A 4 -19.69 12.38 7.09
CA THR A 4 -18.50 11.61 6.73
C THR A 4 -18.50 10.10 7.09
N TRP A 5 -19.48 9.63 7.85
CA TRP A 5 -19.78 8.23 8.09
C TRP A 5 -20.13 7.43 6.84
N ASP A 6 -20.81 8.03 5.87
CA ASP A 6 -21.14 7.40 4.59
C ASP A 6 -19.88 6.93 3.86
N LEU A 7 -18.86 7.80 3.79
CA LEU A 7 -17.58 7.47 3.17
C LEU A 7 -16.80 6.43 3.98
N VAL A 8 -16.81 6.49 5.31
CA VAL A 8 -16.22 5.45 6.17
C VAL A 8 -16.85 4.08 5.87
N LEU A 9 -18.19 4.02 5.79
CA LEU A 9 -18.92 2.79 5.48
C LEU A 9 -18.55 2.25 4.08
N ILE A 10 -18.48 3.13 3.08
CA ILE A 10 -18.05 2.77 1.72
C ILE A 10 -16.64 2.17 1.74
N VAL A 11 -15.70 2.78 2.47
CA VAL A 11 -14.34 2.26 2.58
C VAL A 11 -14.32 0.88 3.25
N TYR A 12 -15.10 0.66 4.31
CA TYR A 12 -15.20 -0.67 4.92
C TYR A 12 -15.79 -1.70 3.96
N ILE A 13 -16.90 -1.38 3.28
CA ILE A 13 -17.51 -2.27 2.27
C ILE A 13 -16.48 -2.61 1.18
N TYR A 14 -15.72 -1.62 0.71
CA TYR A 14 -14.65 -1.82 -0.25
C TYR A 14 -13.58 -2.77 0.30
N VAL A 15 -13.00 -2.49 1.46
CA VAL A 15 -11.93 -3.32 2.05
C VAL A 15 -12.41 -4.76 2.29
N PHE A 16 -13.61 -4.95 2.83
CA PHE A 16 -14.16 -6.30 3.03
C PHE A 16 -14.44 -7.02 1.71
N SER A 17 -14.90 -6.32 0.66
CA SER A 17 -15.09 -6.93 -0.66
C SER A 17 -13.77 -7.34 -1.31
N VAL A 18 -12.70 -6.54 -1.15
CA VAL A 18 -11.34 -6.90 -1.58
C VAL A 18 -10.81 -8.12 -0.82
N ILE A 19 -11.01 -8.19 0.50
CA ILE A 19 -10.62 -9.36 1.30
C ILE A 19 -11.38 -10.60 0.83
N TRP A 20 -12.70 -10.48 0.64
CA TRP A 20 -13.54 -11.57 0.15
C TRP A 20 -13.10 -12.04 -1.25
N LEU A 21 -12.82 -11.11 -2.17
CA LEU A 21 -12.29 -11.40 -3.48
C LEU A 21 -10.95 -12.15 -3.38
N GLY A 22 -10.07 -11.73 -2.47
CA GLY A 22 -8.85 -12.45 -2.16
C GLY A 22 -9.14 -13.91 -1.80
N GLN A 23 -10.01 -14.15 -0.81
CA GLN A 23 -10.38 -15.52 -0.41
C GLN A 23 -10.99 -16.33 -1.56
N TYR A 24 -11.80 -15.71 -2.40
CA TYR A 24 -12.34 -16.35 -3.59
C TYR A 24 -11.25 -16.77 -4.58
N LEU A 25 -10.30 -15.88 -4.88
CA LEU A 25 -9.19 -16.13 -5.80
C LEU A 25 -8.23 -17.21 -5.29
N ARG A 26 -8.15 -17.47 -3.97
CA ARG A 26 -7.35 -18.58 -3.41
C ARG A 26 -7.77 -19.96 -3.94
N LYS A 27 -8.98 -20.10 -4.50
CA LYS A 27 -9.42 -21.35 -5.12
C LYS A 27 -8.66 -21.71 -6.40
N GLY A 28 -8.04 -20.72 -7.07
CA GLY A 28 -7.36 -20.90 -8.35
C GLY A 28 -5.95 -20.31 -8.44
N TYR A 29 -5.53 -19.51 -7.44
CA TYR A 29 -4.23 -18.84 -7.43
C TYR A 29 -3.46 -19.15 -6.14
N SER A 30 -2.13 -19.00 -6.21
CA SER A 30 -1.26 -19.18 -5.03
C SER A 30 -1.54 -18.14 -3.95
N ALA A 31 -1.33 -18.50 -2.69
CA ALA A 31 -1.54 -17.61 -1.55
C ALA A 31 -0.76 -16.29 -1.68
N ASP A 32 0.47 -16.34 -2.21
CA ASP A 32 1.27 -15.14 -2.44
C ASP A 32 0.67 -14.26 -3.55
N THR A 33 0.30 -14.83 -4.70
CA THR A 33 -0.33 -14.07 -5.81
C THR A 33 -1.58 -13.35 -5.32
N THR A 34 -2.45 -14.07 -4.61
CA THR A 34 -3.67 -13.50 -4.06
C THR A 34 -3.36 -12.40 -3.04
N ARG A 35 -2.36 -12.59 -2.17
CA ARG A 35 -1.92 -11.56 -1.22
C ARG A 35 -1.46 -10.29 -1.93
N ARG A 36 -0.71 -10.39 -3.04
CA ARG A 36 -0.28 -9.23 -3.84
C ARG A 36 -1.45 -8.52 -4.52
N ILE A 37 -2.44 -9.25 -5.01
CA ILE A 37 -3.68 -8.65 -5.57
C ILE A 37 -4.44 -7.88 -4.49
N VAL A 38 -4.65 -8.50 -3.32
CA VAL A 38 -5.30 -7.83 -2.18
C VAL A 38 -4.51 -6.61 -1.73
N HIS A 39 -3.18 -6.68 -1.73
CA HIS A 39 -2.31 -5.56 -1.37
C HIS A 39 -2.48 -4.36 -2.31
N ILE A 40 -2.47 -4.58 -3.62
CA ILE A 40 -2.67 -3.52 -4.63
C ILE A 40 -4.07 -2.89 -4.45
N LEU A 41 -5.12 -3.72 -4.48
CA LEU A 41 -6.49 -3.25 -4.40
C LEU A 41 -6.80 -2.55 -3.06
N ALA A 42 -6.34 -3.11 -1.94
CA ALA A 42 -6.53 -2.47 -0.64
C ALA A 42 -5.81 -1.11 -0.57
N GLY A 43 -4.69 -0.93 -1.26
CA GLY A 43 -4.00 0.35 -1.39
C GLY A 43 -4.77 1.38 -2.21
N ASP A 44 -5.43 0.96 -3.29
CA ASP A 44 -6.13 1.86 -4.21
C ASP A 44 -7.20 2.71 -3.53
N ILE A 45 -7.82 2.22 -2.46
CA ILE A 45 -8.88 2.95 -1.74
C ILE A 45 -8.41 4.31 -1.20
N ILE A 46 -7.11 4.49 -0.98
CA ILE A 46 -6.55 5.75 -0.46
C ILE A 46 -6.84 6.95 -1.38
N VAL A 47 -7.17 6.74 -2.66
CA VAL A 47 -7.53 7.85 -3.58
C VAL A 47 -8.76 8.62 -3.12
N VAL A 48 -9.64 8.02 -2.30
CA VAL A 48 -10.82 8.70 -1.76
C VAL A 48 -10.50 9.57 -0.54
N LEU A 49 -9.25 9.56 -0.07
CA LEU A 49 -8.77 10.36 1.06
C LEU A 49 -9.19 11.85 0.98
N PRO A 50 -9.08 12.54 -0.17
CA PRO A 50 -9.46 13.95 -0.26
C PRO A 50 -10.95 14.20 -0.13
N LEU A 51 -11.80 13.18 -0.25
CA LEU A 51 -13.25 13.33 -0.07
C LEU A 51 -13.65 13.41 1.41
N PHE A 52 -12.76 13.01 2.32
CA PHE A 52 -13.02 13.11 3.76
C PHE A 52 -12.96 14.56 4.25
N ALA A 53 -14.00 14.94 5.01
CA ALA A 53 -14.13 16.27 5.58
C ALA A 53 -13.20 16.50 6.78
N SER A 54 -12.80 15.46 7.50
CA SER A 54 -11.91 15.59 8.65
C SER A 54 -11.02 14.37 8.84
N LEU A 55 -9.83 14.61 9.41
CA LEU A 55 -8.87 13.57 9.75
C LEU A 55 -9.44 12.54 10.75
N LYS A 56 -10.29 13.00 11.69
CA LYS A 56 -10.89 12.13 12.72
C LYS A 56 -11.63 10.95 12.09
N TRP A 57 -12.37 11.21 11.00
CA TRP A 57 -13.12 10.19 10.29
C TRP A 57 -12.25 9.21 9.53
N VAL A 58 -11.14 9.67 8.97
CA VAL A 58 -10.24 8.77 8.23
C VAL A 58 -9.52 7.85 9.19
N LEU A 59 -9.03 8.39 10.31
CA LEU A 59 -8.24 7.63 11.28
C LEU A 59 -9.04 6.52 11.98
N THR A 60 -10.38 6.57 11.99
CA THR A 60 -11.18 5.44 12.48
C THR A 60 -11.00 4.18 11.63
N ILE A 61 -10.65 4.32 10.34
CA ILE A 61 -10.49 3.19 9.41
C ILE A 61 -9.27 2.34 9.77
N PRO A 62 -8.02 2.86 9.77
CA PRO A 62 -6.86 2.06 10.13
C PRO A 62 -6.92 1.58 11.59
N LEU A 63 -7.45 2.40 12.50
CA LEU A 63 -7.66 2.00 13.90
C LEU A 63 -8.65 0.83 14.01
N GLY A 64 -9.80 0.93 13.34
CA GLY A 64 -10.81 -0.13 13.37
C GLY A 64 -10.33 -1.42 12.71
N LEU A 65 -9.60 -1.33 11.59
CA LEU A 65 -8.99 -2.50 10.96
C LEU A 65 -7.94 -3.15 11.87
N ALA A 66 -7.10 -2.35 12.56
CA ALA A 66 -6.15 -2.87 13.53
C ALA A 66 -6.85 -3.58 14.71
N VAL A 67 -7.93 -3.00 15.24
CA VAL A 67 -8.75 -3.62 16.29
C VAL A 67 -9.38 -4.92 15.81
N ILE A 68 -9.95 -4.96 14.60
CA ILE A 68 -10.54 -6.18 14.02
C ILE A 68 -9.49 -7.28 13.91
N VAL A 69 -8.30 -6.95 13.41
CA VAL A 69 -7.20 -7.92 13.29
C VAL A 69 -6.75 -8.40 14.67
N LEU A 70 -6.58 -7.50 15.64
CA LEU A 70 -6.18 -7.85 17.00
C LEU A 70 -7.21 -8.77 17.68
N VAL A 71 -8.50 -8.43 17.60
CA VAL A 71 -9.59 -9.25 18.14
C VAL A 71 -9.65 -10.62 17.44
N ALA A 72 -9.47 -10.66 16.11
CA ALA A 72 -9.41 -11.92 15.37
C ALA A 72 -8.27 -12.83 15.84
N PHE A 73 -7.09 -12.26 16.13
CA PHE A 73 -5.97 -12.99 16.71
C PHE A 73 -6.28 -13.48 18.14
N MET A 74 -6.82 -12.62 19.01
CA MET A 74 -7.17 -12.99 20.39
C MET A 74 -8.21 -14.10 20.45
N LEU A 75 -9.20 -14.08 19.56
CA LEU A 75 -10.26 -15.08 19.47
C LEU A 75 -9.83 -16.34 18.69
N GLY A 76 -8.60 -16.41 18.21
CA GLY A 76 -8.08 -17.57 17.47
C GLY A 76 -8.78 -17.85 16.14
N LEU A 77 -9.45 -16.84 15.56
CA LEU A 77 -10.22 -16.97 14.32
C LEU A 77 -9.32 -17.41 13.16
N PRO A 78 -9.87 -18.11 12.15
CA PRO A 78 -9.10 -18.64 11.02
C PRO A 78 -8.44 -17.58 10.13
N ILE A 79 -8.67 -16.29 10.41
CA ILE A 79 -7.93 -15.15 9.84
C ILE A 79 -6.41 -15.33 10.04
N LYS A 80 -5.98 -15.96 11.14
CA LYS A 80 -4.57 -16.29 11.39
C LYS A 80 -3.93 -17.11 10.27
N HIS A 81 -4.63 -18.10 9.71
CA HIS A 81 -4.11 -18.94 8.62
C HIS A 81 -4.20 -18.23 7.26
N ALA A 82 -5.08 -17.23 7.14
CA ALA A 82 -5.12 -16.36 5.97
C ALA A 82 -3.93 -15.37 5.95
N MET A 83 -3.47 -14.93 7.12
CA MET A 83 -2.39 -13.94 7.26
C MET A 83 -1.01 -14.59 7.46
N VAL A 84 -0.93 -15.77 8.08
CA VAL A 84 0.29 -16.54 8.37
C VAL A 84 0.23 -17.87 7.61
N PRO A 85 0.73 -17.96 6.37
CA PRO A 85 0.94 -19.24 5.71
C PRO A 85 1.95 -20.08 6.50
N GLU A 86 1.73 -21.40 6.59
CA GLU A 86 2.69 -22.31 7.21
C GLU A 86 4.06 -22.23 6.49
N GLY A 87 5.12 -21.93 7.25
CA GLY A 87 6.49 -21.81 6.74
C GLY A 87 6.98 -20.39 6.43
N ASP A 88 6.14 -19.36 6.56
CA ASP A 88 6.55 -17.96 6.42
C ASP A 88 7.13 -17.42 7.75
N ASP A 89 8.08 -16.49 7.68
CA ASP A 89 8.60 -15.80 8.87
C ASP A 89 7.42 -15.08 9.58
N PRO A 90 7.18 -15.31 10.89
CA PRO A 90 6.10 -14.67 11.62
C PRO A 90 6.04 -13.16 11.41
N LEU A 91 7.18 -12.50 11.23
CA LEU A 91 7.26 -11.06 10.97
C LEU A 91 6.67 -10.65 9.60
N HIS A 92 6.86 -11.45 8.55
CA HIS A 92 6.31 -11.18 7.22
C HIS A 92 4.80 -11.37 7.17
N ALA A 93 4.26 -12.25 8.02
CA ALA A 93 2.82 -12.50 8.12
C ALA A 93 2.03 -11.30 8.66
N TYR A 94 2.68 -10.40 9.42
CA TYR A 94 2.09 -9.15 9.90
C TYR A 94 2.12 -8.01 8.88
N GLY A 95 2.59 -8.25 7.65
CA GLY A 95 2.67 -7.24 6.58
C GLY A 95 1.40 -6.40 6.39
N PRO A 96 0.18 -6.99 6.36
CA PRO A 96 -1.06 -6.21 6.26
C PRO A 96 -1.26 -5.25 7.44
N VAL A 97 -0.84 -5.63 8.65
CA VAL A 97 -0.92 -4.77 9.85
C VAL A 97 0.05 -3.61 9.72
N TYR A 98 1.30 -3.89 9.33
CA TYR A 98 2.30 -2.84 9.08
C TYR A 98 1.83 -1.85 8.02
N TYR A 99 1.21 -2.34 6.96
CA TYR A 99 0.65 -1.50 5.90
C TYR A 99 -0.44 -0.55 6.42
N ILE A 100 -1.40 -1.08 7.19
CA ILE A 100 -2.48 -0.27 7.78
C ILE A 100 -1.92 0.80 8.72
N ILE A 101 -0.93 0.44 9.55
CA ILE A 101 -0.28 1.37 10.48
C ILE A 101 0.47 2.46 9.70
N SER A 102 1.22 2.07 8.67
CA SER A 102 1.99 2.99 7.81
C SER A 102 1.08 4.02 7.14
N ILE A 103 -0.03 3.59 6.54
CA ILE A 103 -1.06 4.49 5.98
C ILE A 103 -1.63 5.40 7.07
N GLY A 104 -1.95 4.86 8.25
CA GLY A 104 -2.45 5.65 9.38
C GLY A 104 -1.49 6.75 9.82
N ILE A 105 -0.18 6.45 9.87
CA ILE A 105 0.88 7.43 10.17
C ILE A 105 0.92 8.52 9.10
N LEU A 106 0.96 8.13 7.81
CA LEU A 106 1.01 9.09 6.70
C LEU A 106 -0.20 10.03 6.72
N VAL A 107 -1.40 9.48 6.83
CA VAL A 107 -2.62 10.27 6.88
C VAL A 107 -2.65 11.16 8.13
N GLY A 108 -2.20 10.64 9.27
CA GLY A 108 -2.11 11.40 10.52
C GLY A 108 -1.17 12.61 10.43
N ILE A 109 -0.03 12.47 9.76
CA ILE A 109 0.97 13.53 9.62
C ILE A 109 0.57 14.56 8.55
N PHE A 110 0.14 14.11 7.38
CA PHE A 110 -0.06 14.98 6.22
C PHE A 110 -1.51 15.45 6.01
N GLY A 111 -2.47 14.82 6.69
CA GLY A 111 -3.87 15.17 6.60
C GLY A 111 -4.57 14.68 5.33
N THR A 112 -5.86 14.98 5.21
CA THR A 112 -6.74 14.38 4.19
C THR A 112 -6.62 15.03 2.81
N LYS A 113 -6.09 16.26 2.71
CA LYS A 113 -6.01 17.00 1.45
C LYS A 113 -4.63 16.91 0.78
N SER A 114 -3.65 16.31 1.44
CA SER A 114 -2.31 16.14 0.87
C SER A 114 -2.27 14.99 -0.13
N PHE A 115 -1.51 15.16 -1.22
CA PHE A 115 -1.21 14.08 -2.15
C PHE A 115 -0.19 13.08 -1.59
N ILE A 116 0.60 13.47 -0.58
CA ILE A 116 1.75 12.68 -0.09
C ILE A 116 1.33 11.29 0.41
N PRO A 117 0.30 11.13 1.28
CA PRO A 117 -0.15 9.81 1.71
C PRO A 117 -0.60 8.94 0.54
N ILE A 118 -1.25 9.53 -0.45
CA ILE A 118 -1.80 8.83 -1.62
C ILE A 118 -0.64 8.30 -2.48
N VAL A 119 0.27 9.19 -2.88
CA VAL A 119 1.44 8.84 -3.71
C VAL A 119 2.32 7.81 -3.02
N ALA A 120 2.66 8.02 -1.75
CA ALA A 120 3.50 7.08 -0.99
C ALA A 120 2.86 5.69 -0.87
N THR A 121 1.54 5.63 -0.65
CA THR A 121 0.79 4.38 -0.59
C THR A 121 0.77 3.67 -1.94
N PHE A 122 0.63 4.41 -3.06
CA PHE A 122 0.66 3.85 -4.41
C PHE A 122 2.03 3.32 -4.81
N VAL A 123 3.12 4.05 -4.50
CA VAL A 123 4.49 3.55 -4.74
C VAL A 123 4.67 2.21 -4.04
N MET A 124 4.20 2.10 -2.81
CA MET A 124 4.29 0.86 -2.07
C MET A 124 3.39 -0.24 -2.65
N ALA A 125 2.08 0.01 -2.80
CA ALA A 125 1.12 -1.00 -3.25
C ALA A 125 1.39 -1.50 -4.67
N TRP A 126 1.55 -0.57 -5.62
CA TRP A 126 1.77 -0.92 -7.02
C TRP A 126 3.20 -1.37 -7.24
N GLY A 127 4.18 -0.67 -6.68
CA GLY A 127 5.58 -1.06 -6.79
C GLY A 127 5.82 -2.47 -6.27
N ASP A 128 5.55 -2.73 -4.99
CA ASP A 128 5.84 -4.03 -4.36
C ASP A 128 4.94 -5.14 -4.93
N GLY A 129 3.65 -4.84 -5.11
CA GLY A 129 2.68 -5.78 -5.65
C GLY A 129 3.12 -6.34 -7.02
N PHE A 130 3.44 -5.46 -7.97
CA PHE A 130 3.86 -5.88 -9.31
C PHE A 130 5.32 -6.37 -9.35
N ALA A 131 6.23 -5.81 -8.55
CA ALA A 131 7.61 -6.29 -8.46
C ALA A 131 7.69 -7.76 -8.07
N ALA A 132 6.87 -8.19 -7.10
CA ALA A 132 6.79 -9.59 -6.68
C ALA A 132 6.25 -10.49 -7.80
N LEU A 133 5.18 -10.08 -8.49
CA LEU A 133 4.57 -10.85 -9.58
C LEU A 133 5.51 -10.99 -10.79
N MET A 134 6.12 -9.88 -11.20
CA MET A 134 7.01 -9.81 -12.35
C MET A 134 8.37 -10.45 -12.04
N GLY A 135 8.91 -10.23 -10.85
CA GLY A 135 10.17 -10.83 -10.41
C GLY A 135 10.08 -12.36 -10.32
N ARG A 136 8.93 -12.92 -9.95
CA ARG A 136 8.72 -14.39 -9.98
C ARG A 136 8.61 -14.95 -11.39
N LYS A 137 7.88 -14.26 -12.27
CA LYS A 137 7.60 -14.76 -13.63
C LYS A 137 8.76 -14.55 -14.60
N PHE A 138 9.46 -13.42 -14.48
CA PHE A 138 10.46 -12.96 -15.44
C PHE A 138 11.85 -12.73 -14.82
N GLY A 139 11.99 -12.86 -13.50
CA GLY A 139 13.25 -12.61 -12.80
C GLY A 139 14.33 -13.59 -13.22
N LYS A 140 15.32 -13.08 -13.96
CA LYS A 140 16.46 -13.86 -14.46
C LYS A 140 17.76 -13.34 -13.85
N ARG A 141 17.89 -12.02 -13.72
CA ARG A 141 19.11 -11.37 -13.28
C ARG A 141 19.01 -11.04 -11.79
N ARG A 142 19.69 -11.84 -10.96
CA ARG A 142 19.79 -11.58 -9.52
C ARG A 142 20.64 -10.34 -9.28
N ILE A 143 20.18 -9.50 -8.38
CA ILE A 143 20.86 -8.31 -7.90
C ILE A 143 21.04 -8.43 -6.37
N ILE A 144 21.16 -7.29 -5.70
CA ILE A 144 21.40 -7.19 -4.26
C ILE A 144 20.38 -8.01 -3.46
N ASN A 145 20.89 -8.84 -2.53
CA ASN A 145 20.11 -9.56 -1.52
C ASN A 145 18.95 -10.42 -2.06
N GLY A 146 19.15 -11.10 -3.19
CA GLY A 146 18.21 -12.08 -3.73
C GLY A 146 17.08 -11.47 -4.58
N LYS A 147 17.00 -10.14 -4.68
CA LYS A 147 16.10 -9.43 -5.58
C LYS A 147 16.51 -9.63 -7.03
N THR A 148 15.63 -9.30 -7.96
CA THR A 148 15.89 -9.43 -9.40
C THR A 148 15.82 -8.06 -10.06
N LEU A 149 16.66 -7.83 -11.06
CA LEU A 149 16.64 -6.60 -11.85
C LEU A 149 15.27 -6.39 -12.49
N GLU A 150 14.66 -7.46 -13.00
CA GLU A 150 13.32 -7.41 -13.59
C GLU A 150 12.25 -7.04 -12.56
N GLY A 151 12.38 -7.52 -11.31
CA GLY A 151 11.50 -7.13 -10.20
C GLY A 151 11.63 -5.66 -9.84
N SER A 152 12.85 -5.13 -9.72
CA SER A 152 13.06 -3.70 -9.41
C SER A 152 12.68 -2.77 -10.56
N LEU A 153 12.88 -3.20 -11.82
CA LEU A 153 12.36 -2.47 -12.98
C LEU A 153 10.83 -2.46 -13.00
N ALA A 154 10.19 -3.58 -12.66
CA ALA A 154 8.74 -3.62 -12.49
C ALA A 154 8.31 -2.68 -11.35
N PHE A 155 9.00 -2.69 -10.21
CA PHE A 155 8.72 -1.76 -9.10
C PHE A 155 8.71 -0.31 -9.60
N LEU A 156 9.77 0.11 -10.29
CA LEU A 156 9.92 1.47 -10.81
C LEU A 156 8.79 1.83 -11.78
N LEU A 157 8.51 0.97 -12.76
CA LEU A 157 7.51 1.23 -13.80
C LEU A 157 6.09 1.27 -13.23
N PHE A 158 5.71 0.31 -12.38
CA PHE A 158 4.38 0.27 -11.81
C PHE A 158 4.18 1.33 -10.71
N SER A 159 5.25 1.73 -10.02
CA SER A 159 5.22 2.93 -9.16
C SER A 159 4.98 4.18 -9.98
N LEU A 160 5.68 4.37 -11.10
CA LEU A 160 5.48 5.51 -11.99
C LEU A 160 4.02 5.59 -12.44
N LEU A 161 3.47 4.48 -12.95
CA LEU A 161 2.07 4.39 -13.40
C LEU A 161 1.08 4.66 -12.25
N GLY A 162 1.28 4.03 -11.10
CA GLY A 162 0.43 4.19 -9.93
C GLY A 162 0.45 5.62 -9.40
N VAL A 163 1.60 6.28 -9.39
CA VAL A 163 1.73 7.67 -8.95
C VAL A 163 1.11 8.63 -9.95
N THR A 164 1.33 8.44 -11.25
CA THR A 164 0.67 9.26 -12.27
C THR A 164 -0.86 9.18 -12.15
N LEU A 165 -1.41 7.97 -11.99
CA LEU A 165 -2.83 7.76 -11.78
C LEU A 165 -3.33 8.43 -10.50
N SER A 166 -2.69 8.11 -9.37
CA SER A 166 -3.17 8.53 -8.04
C SER A 166 -3.02 10.03 -7.79
N TYR A 167 -1.94 10.66 -8.28
CA TYR A 167 -1.77 12.11 -8.24
C TYR A 167 -2.79 12.82 -9.12
N THR A 168 -3.09 12.29 -10.31
CA THR A 168 -4.12 12.86 -11.20
C THR A 168 -5.51 12.76 -10.56
N LEU A 169 -5.84 11.65 -9.92
CA LEU A 169 -7.09 11.49 -9.18
C LEU A 169 -7.18 12.43 -7.97
N TRP A 170 -6.09 12.58 -7.22
CA TRP A 170 -6.00 13.57 -6.15
C TRP A 170 -6.27 14.97 -6.68
N ALA A 171 -5.57 15.38 -7.74
CA ALA A 171 -5.69 16.70 -8.35
C ALA A 171 -7.12 16.96 -8.85
N TYR A 172 -7.79 15.94 -9.41
CA TYR A 172 -9.20 16.01 -9.77
C TYR A 172 -10.10 16.27 -8.56
N PHE A 173 -9.97 15.49 -7.48
CA PHE A 173 -10.82 15.64 -6.29
C PHE A 173 -10.56 16.91 -5.48
N THR A 174 -9.35 17.48 -5.57
CA THR A 174 -8.98 18.73 -4.88
C THR A 174 -9.01 19.96 -5.78
N SER A 175 -9.36 19.81 -7.07
CA SER A 175 -9.26 20.88 -8.08
C SER A 175 -7.86 21.51 -8.12
N SER A 176 -6.81 20.70 -7.93
CA SER A 176 -5.41 21.12 -7.95
C SER A 176 -4.79 20.91 -9.34
N SER A 177 -3.64 21.54 -9.58
CA SER A 177 -2.93 21.40 -10.86
C SER A 177 -2.24 20.04 -11.01
N ILE A 178 -2.16 19.55 -12.25
CA ILE A 178 -1.41 18.35 -12.61
C ILE A 178 0.02 18.65 -13.08
N ASN A 179 0.48 19.91 -13.06
CA ASN A 179 1.78 20.30 -13.60
C ASN A 179 2.95 19.52 -12.98
N ASP A 180 2.86 19.22 -11.68
CA ASP A 180 3.93 18.52 -10.97
C ASP A 180 3.86 16.99 -11.10
N VAL A 181 2.87 16.44 -11.82
CA VAL A 181 2.63 14.98 -11.89
C VAL A 181 3.87 14.21 -12.36
N LEU A 182 4.60 14.74 -13.34
CA LEU A 182 5.79 14.09 -13.87
C LEU A 182 6.94 14.12 -12.86
N SER A 183 7.19 15.27 -12.24
CA SER A 183 8.23 15.45 -11.23
C SER A 183 7.96 14.60 -9.99
N VAL A 184 6.72 14.58 -9.51
CA VAL A 184 6.28 13.75 -8.38
C VAL A 184 6.40 12.28 -8.73
N ALA A 185 5.94 11.84 -9.91
CA ALA A 185 6.03 10.44 -10.33
C ALA A 185 7.48 9.95 -10.45
N LEU A 186 8.37 10.72 -11.08
CA LEU A 186 9.78 10.37 -11.20
C LEU A 186 10.45 10.31 -9.83
N LEU A 187 10.31 11.36 -9.01
CA LEU A 187 10.97 11.42 -7.71
C LEU A 187 10.50 10.31 -6.77
N SER A 188 9.20 10.09 -6.67
CA SER A 188 8.62 9.09 -5.77
C SER A 188 8.91 7.65 -6.22
N SER A 189 8.85 7.36 -7.53
CA SER A 189 9.15 6.02 -8.05
C SER A 189 10.64 5.68 -7.92
N ILE A 190 11.55 6.62 -8.20
CA ILE A 190 12.99 6.42 -8.03
C ILE A 190 13.34 6.25 -6.55
N SER A 191 12.88 7.16 -5.68
CA SER A 191 13.14 7.05 -4.24
C SER A 191 12.54 5.78 -3.64
N GLY A 192 11.31 5.42 -4.04
CA GLY A 192 10.66 4.17 -3.65
C GLY A 192 11.46 2.93 -4.05
N THR A 193 11.98 2.91 -5.28
CA THR A 193 12.84 1.81 -5.75
C THR A 193 14.13 1.71 -4.92
N ILE A 194 14.72 2.85 -4.55
CA ILE A 194 15.89 2.86 -3.67
C ILE A 194 15.55 2.30 -2.29
N PHE A 195 14.46 2.77 -1.65
CA PHE A 195 14.01 2.25 -0.36
C PHE A 195 13.66 0.77 -0.43
N GLU A 196 13.07 0.31 -1.52
CA GLU A 196 12.79 -1.10 -1.76
C GLU A 196 14.09 -1.90 -1.79
N LEU A 197 15.08 -1.48 -2.56
CA LEU A 197 16.38 -2.16 -2.65
C LEU A 197 17.15 -2.18 -1.32
N LEU A 198 16.95 -1.17 -0.47
CA LEU A 198 17.55 -1.09 0.87
C LEU A 198 16.78 -1.90 1.93
N SER A 199 15.51 -2.21 1.69
CA SER A 199 14.65 -2.96 2.62
C SER A 199 14.84 -4.46 2.42
N VAL A 200 15.92 -4.97 2.99
CA VAL A 200 16.45 -6.33 2.76
C VAL A 200 16.87 -7.02 4.06
N GLY A 201 16.92 -8.36 4.05
CA GLY A 201 17.28 -9.15 5.23
C GLY A 201 16.27 -8.98 6.36
N LYS A 202 16.76 -8.67 7.57
CA LYS A 202 15.90 -8.46 8.76
C LYS A 202 14.92 -7.28 8.62
N PHE A 203 15.20 -6.35 7.71
CA PHE A 203 14.33 -5.21 7.42
C PHE A 203 13.31 -5.48 6.30
N GLY A 204 13.40 -6.64 5.63
CA GLY A 204 12.48 -7.00 4.54
C GLY A 204 11.01 -7.04 4.98
N ALA A 205 10.74 -7.53 6.19
CA ALA A 205 9.38 -7.55 6.75
C ALA A 205 8.80 -6.14 7.02
N PHE A 206 9.65 -5.12 7.07
CA PHE A 206 9.29 -3.73 7.36
C PHE A 206 9.31 -2.83 6.12
N ASP A 207 9.42 -3.41 4.92
CA ASP A 207 9.24 -2.72 3.64
C ASP A 207 7.94 -1.89 3.60
N ASN A 208 6.90 -2.41 4.24
CA ASN A 208 5.60 -1.76 4.41
C ASN A 208 5.65 -0.44 5.22
N PHE A 209 6.75 -0.17 5.92
CA PHE A 209 7.03 1.10 6.57
C PHE A 209 8.10 1.90 5.84
N THR A 210 9.24 1.29 5.55
CA THR A 210 10.41 2.00 5.02
C THR A 210 10.15 2.65 3.67
N VAL A 211 9.48 1.94 2.76
CA VAL A 211 9.17 2.43 1.41
C VAL A 211 8.23 3.64 1.45
N PRO A 212 7.00 3.54 1.98
CA PRO A 212 6.06 4.64 1.90
C PRO A 212 6.45 5.82 2.82
N LEU A 213 7.02 5.58 4.01
CA LEU A 213 7.47 6.67 4.89
C LEU A 213 8.71 7.38 4.31
N GLY A 214 9.63 6.62 3.71
CA GLY A 214 10.80 7.17 3.03
C GLY A 214 10.41 8.04 1.83
N VAL A 215 9.52 7.54 0.98
CA VAL A 215 8.97 8.32 -0.16
C VAL A 215 8.27 9.59 0.34
N ALA A 216 7.45 9.48 1.38
CA ALA A 216 6.76 10.64 1.95
C ALA A 216 7.72 11.69 2.50
N LEU A 217 8.83 11.27 3.13
CA LEU A 217 9.87 12.15 3.61
C LEU A 217 10.55 12.90 2.46
N VAL A 218 10.91 12.19 1.40
CA VAL A 218 11.51 12.79 0.18
C VAL A 218 10.58 13.83 -0.44
N LEU A 219 9.29 13.49 -0.57
CA LEU A 219 8.29 14.41 -1.12
C LEU A 219 8.12 15.65 -0.23
N ARG A 220 8.05 15.49 1.10
CA ARG A 220 7.86 16.60 2.05
C ARG A 220 8.98 17.64 2.02
N PHE A 221 10.22 17.24 1.72
CA PHE A 221 11.32 18.20 1.62
C PHE A 221 11.49 18.80 0.23
N THR A 222 10.69 18.37 -0.75
CA THR A 222 10.78 18.84 -2.15
C THR A 222 9.55 19.66 -2.57
N PHE A 223 8.36 19.35 -2.05
CA PHE A 223 7.07 19.99 -2.36
C PHE A 223 6.37 20.45 -1.07
#